data_AF-A0A3N5QQB5-F1
#
_entry.id   AF-A0A3N5QQB5-F1
#
_cell.length_a   1.000
_cell.length_b   1.000
_cell.length_c   1.000
_cell.angle_alpha   90.00
_cell.angle_beta   90.00
_cell.angle_gamma   90.00
#
_symmetry.space_group_name_H-M   'P 1'
#
loop_
_entity.id
_entity.type
_entity.pdbx_description
1 polymer ?
#
loop_
_entity_poly.entity_id
_entity_poly.type
_entity_poly.pdbx_seq_one_letter_code
_entity_poly.pdbx_strand_id
1 'polypeptide(L)' 'MTQIEAARRGDVTPQMEYVARRENLSPELIRDEVAAGRMVIPANKV' A
#
# COMPACT_ATOMS: atom_id res chain seq x y z
N MET A 1 -2.37 -11.68 -6.09
CA MET A 1 -2.81 -10.56 -5.24
C MET A 1 -1.77 -9.45 -5.35
N THR A 2 -2.14 -8.37 -6.01
CA THR A 2 -1.33 -7.16 -6.15
C THR A 2 -1.61 -6.18 -5.01
N GLN A 3 -0.74 -5.18 -4.83
CA GLN A 3 -0.94 -4.14 -3.81
C GLN A 3 -2.22 -3.32 -4.06
N ILE A 4 -2.56 -3.05 -5.33
CA ILE A 4 -3.77 -2.32 -5.69
C ILE A 4 -5.06 -3.13 -5.43
N GLU A 5 -5.03 -4.45 -5.65
CA GLU A 5 -6.16 -5.33 -5.32
C GLU A 5 -6.40 -5.38 -3.80
N ALA A 6 -5.33 -5.46 -3.00
CA ALA A 6 -5.43 -5.43 -1.55
C ALA A 6 -5.97 -4.08 -1.05
N ALA A 7 -5.40 -2.97 -1.54
CA ALA A 7 -5.84 -1.63 -1.19
C ALA A 7 -7.32 -1.38 -1.46
N ARG A 8 -7.82 -1.79 -2.63
CA ARG A 8 -9.24 -1.64 -3.01
C ARG A 8 -10.20 -2.50 -2.19
N ARG A 9 -9.71 -3.57 -1.54
CA ARG A 9 -10.49 -4.36 -0.57
C ARG A 9 -10.47 -3.76 0.85
N GLY A 10 -9.71 -2.69 1.06
CA GLY A 10 -9.52 -2.09 2.39
C GLY A 10 -8.37 -2.72 3.19
N ASP A 11 -7.67 -3.70 2.62
CA ASP A 11 -6.58 -4.42 3.29
C ASP A 11 -5.32 -3.53 3.35
N VAL A 12 -4.75 -3.37 4.54
CA VAL A 12 -3.40 -2.79 4.71
C VAL A 12 -2.39 -3.95 4.66
N THR A 13 -1.42 -3.87 3.74
CA THR A 13 -0.41 -4.93 3.58
C THR A 13 0.86 -4.60 4.38
N PRO A 14 1.71 -5.59 4.72
CA PRO A 14 3.01 -5.34 5.36
C PRO A 14 3.91 -4.41 4.53
N GLN A 15 3.77 -4.40 3.20
CA GLN A 15 4.51 -3.47 2.34
C GLN A 15 4.00 -2.04 2.50
N MET A 16 2.69 -1.83 2.62
CA MET A 16 2.12 -0.51 2.92
C MET A 16 2.58 -0.02 4.31
N GLU A 17 2.59 -0.88 5.33
CA GLU A 17 3.11 -0.52 6.67
C GLU A 17 4.59 -0.17 6.66
N TYR A 18 5.39 -0.88 5.86
CA TYR A 18 6.81 -0.58 5.71
C TYR A 18 7.02 0.80 5.09
N VAL A 19 6.32 1.11 4.00
CA VAL A 19 6.39 2.42 3.35
C VAL A 19 5.87 3.51 4.28
N ALA A 20 4.73 3.29 4.94
CA ALA A 20 4.15 4.23 5.90
C ALA A 20 5.15 4.61 7.01
N ARG A 21 5.81 3.61 7.62
CA ARG A 21 6.85 3.87 8.63
C ARG A 21 8.04 4.64 8.08
N ARG A 22 8.48 4.31 6.86
CA ARG A 22 9.64 4.96 6.23
C ARG A 22 9.37 6.43 5.89
N GLU A 23 8.16 6.71 5.42
CA GLU A 23 7.72 8.06 5.04
C GLU A 23 7.12 8.84 6.23
N ASN A 24 7.05 8.23 7.43
CA ASN A 24 6.39 8.78 8.61
C ASN A 24 4.94 9.22 8.35
N LEU A 25 4.21 8.40 7.59
CA LEU A 25 2.79 8.56 7.24
C LEU A 25 1.95 7.44 7.85
N SER A 26 0.62 7.59 7.82
CA SER A 26 -0.28 6.53 8.26
C SER A 26 -0.40 5.41 7.20
N PRO A 27 -0.49 4.13 7.60
CA PRO A 27 -0.72 3.03 6.68
C PRO A 27 -2.04 3.16 5.88
N GLU A 28 -3.06 3.77 6.48
CA GLU A 28 -4.35 4.03 5.84
C GLU A 28 -4.22 5.01 4.69
N LEU A 29 -3.39 6.06 4.84
CA LEU A 29 -3.12 7.00 3.76
C LEU A 29 -2.42 6.31 2.59
N ILE A 30 -1.40 5.49 2.87
CA ILE A 30 -0.70 4.71 1.84
C ILE A 30 -1.67 3.78 1.10
N ARG A 31 -2.53 3.06 1.84
CA ARG A 31 -3.57 2.22 1.26
C ARG A 31 -4.50 3.03 0.37
N ASP A 32 -4.99 4.18 0.82
CA ASP A 32 -5.95 5.00 0.07
C ASP A 32 -5.34 5.56 -1.22
N GLU A 33 -4.06 5.98 -1.20
CA GLU A 33 -3.33 6.42 -2.39
C GLU A 33 -3.09 5.28 -3.38
N VAL A 34 -2.80 4.07 -2.88
CA VAL A 34 -2.66 2.87 -3.71
C VAL A 34 -4.00 2.44 -4.30
N ALA A 35 -5.09 2.50 -3.53
CA ALA A 35 -6.45 2.19 -4.01
C ALA A 35 -6.90 3.18 -5.10
N ALA A 36 -6.58 4.46 -4.92
CA ALA A 36 -6.83 5.54 -5.88
C ALA A 36 -5.94 5.45 -7.13
N GLY A 37 -4.90 4.62 -7.12
CA GLY A 37 -3.94 4.48 -8.23
C GLY A 37 -3.00 5.67 -8.39
N ARG A 38 -2.90 6.55 -7.39
CA ARG A 38 -1.94 7.67 -7.36
C ARG A 38 -0.57 7.26 -6.83
N MET A 39 -0.53 6.17 -6.06
CA MET A 39 0.70 5.56 -5.53
C MET A 39 0.82 4.11 -5.99
N VAL A 40 2.06 3.67 -6.24
CA VAL A 40 2.38 2.28 -6.60
C VAL A 40 3.51 1.77 -5.71
N ILE A 41 3.36 0.56 -5.18
CA ILE A 41 4.40 -0.15 -4.42
C ILE A 41 4.81 -1.41 -5.21
N PRO A 42 5.97 -1.40 -5.90
CA PRO A 42 6.50 -2.59 -6.55
C PRO A 42 6.95 -3.61 -5.49
N ALA A 43 6.30 -4.78 -5.48
CA ALA A 43 6.57 -5.82 -4.48
C ALA A 43 6.37 -7.22 -5.09
N ASN A 44 7.03 -7.49 -6.22
CA ASN A 44 6.98 -8.82 -6.82
C ASN A 44 7.68 -9.83 -5.91
N LYS A 45 7.10 -11.01 -5.74
CA LYS A 45 7.73 -12.10 -4.99
C LYS A 45 8.72 -12.78 -5.93
N VAL A 46 9.96 -12.95 -5.46
CA VAL A 46 11.00 -13.73 -6.17
C VAL A 46 10.73 -15.21 -6.00
#